data_AF-A0A392PJY7-F1
#
_entry.id   AF-A0A392PJY7-F1
#
_cell.length_a   1.000
_cell.length_b   1.000
_cell.length_c   1.000
_cell.angle_alpha   90.00
_cell.angle_beta   90.00
_cell.angle_gamma   90.00
#
_symmetry.space_group_name_H-M   'P 1'
#
loop_
_entity.id
_entity.type
_entity.pdbx_description
1 polymer ?
#
loop_
_entity_poly.entity_id
_entity_poly.type
_entity_poly.pdbx_seq_one_letter_code
_entity_poly.pdbx_strand_id
1 'polypeptide(L)' 'MEFHVFHIITFLMLVVTNAAMLPPQLYWKSMLPNTTMPKAITNLLQPA' A
#
# COMPACT_ATOMS: atom_id res chain seq x y z
N MET A 1 25.58 -9.72 -13.80
CA MET A 1 24.28 -9.03 -13.98
C MET A 1 23.27 -9.42 -12.89
N GLU A 2 23.32 -10.61 -12.30
CA GLU A 2 22.27 -11.13 -11.40
C GLU A 2 22.22 -10.43 -10.02
N PHE A 3 23.36 -10.15 -9.39
CA PHE A 3 23.41 -9.51 -8.05
C PHE A 3 22.80 -8.11 -7.99
N HIS A 4 22.82 -7.36 -9.10
CA HIS A 4 22.27 -6.01 -9.15
C HIS A 4 20.75 -6.03 -9.22
N VAL A 5 20.18 -6.99 -9.96
CA VAL A 5 18.73 -7.18 -10.08
C VAL A 5 18.11 -7.56 -8.73
N PHE A 6 18.76 -8.43 -7.95
CA PHE A 6 18.31 -8.78 -6.60
C PHE A 6 18.23 -7.56 -5.68
N HIS A 7 19.23 -6.67 -5.71
CA HIS A 7 19.20 -5.46 -4.90
C HIS A 7 18.07 -4.51 -5.34
N ILE A 8 17.88 -4.35 -6.65
CA ILE A 8 16.79 -3.53 -7.19
C ILE A 8 15.44 -4.08 -6.71
N ILE A 9 15.21 -5.40 -6.81
CA ILE A 9 13.96 -6.03 -6.35
C ILE A 9 13.76 -5.84 -4.85
N THR A 10 14.79 -6.05 -4.03
CA THR A 10 14.72 -5.86 -2.58
C THR A 10 14.40 -4.41 -2.20
N PHE A 11 15.01 -3.43 -2.86
CA PHE A 11 14.69 -2.02 -2.68
C PHE A 11 13.25 -1.72 -3.08
N LEU A 12 12.77 -2.29 -4.19
CA LEU A 12 11.41 -2.10 -4.66
C LEU A 12 10.38 -2.68 -3.68
N MET A 13 10.64 -3.87 -3.13
CA MET A 13 9.81 -4.49 -2.09
C MET A 13 9.78 -3.65 -0.81
N LEU A 14 10.93 -3.14 -0.36
CA LEU A 14 11.03 -2.27 0.82
C LEU A 14 10.28 -0.95 0.62
N VAL A 15 10.36 -0.37 -0.58
CA VAL A 15 9.61 0.83 -0.95
C VAL A 15 8.12 0.52 -0.98
N VAL A 16 7.67 -0.61 -1.52
CA VAL A 16 6.24 -0.97 -1.54
C VAL A 16 5.68 -1.17 -0.13
N THR A 17 6.44 -1.78 0.79
CA THR A 17 6.02 -1.91 2.20
C THR A 17 5.94 -0.57 2.91
N ASN A 18 6.78 0.40 2.55
CA ASN A 18 6.77 1.76 3.12
C ASN A 18 5.87 2.74 2.35
N ALA A 19 5.51 2.44 1.10
CA ALA A 19 4.65 3.27 0.24
C ALA A 19 3.18 3.23 0.66
N ALA A 20 2.83 2.40 1.64
CA ALA A 20 1.64 2.60 2.48
C ALA A 20 1.75 3.85 3.39
N MET A 21 2.57 4.84 3.01
CA MET A 21 2.83 6.11 3.70
C MET A 21 1.55 6.88 4.02
N LEU A 22 0.46 6.59 3.31
CA LEU A 22 -0.89 6.96 3.71
C LEU A 22 -1.70 5.69 3.96
N PRO A 23 -2.19 5.47 5.19
CA PRO A 23 -3.21 4.47 5.43
C PRO A 23 -4.31 4.68 4.40
N PRO A 24 -4.73 3.65 3.67
CA PRO A 24 -5.77 3.79 2.65
C PRO A 24 -7.06 4.35 3.21
N GLN A 25 -7.29 4.17 4.51
CA GLN A 25 -8.36 4.83 5.28
C GLN A 25 -8.20 6.35 5.32
N LEU A 26 -6.97 6.84 5.51
CA LEU A 26 -6.64 8.27 5.51
C LEU A 26 -6.75 8.87 4.11
N TYR A 27 -6.28 8.15 3.07
CA TYR A 27 -6.51 8.54 1.67
C TYR A 27 -7.99 8.67 1.37
N TRP A 28 -8.80 7.66 1.75
CA TRP A 28 -10.23 7.66 1.48
C TRP A 28 -10.96 8.81 2.18
N LYS A 29 -10.61 9.07 3.44
CA LYS A 29 -11.18 10.19 4.20
C LYS A 29 -10.79 11.54 3.62
N SER A 30 -9.58 11.67 3.06
CA SER A 30 -9.11 12.92 2.48
C SER A 30 -9.61 13.17 1.06
N MET A 31 -9.66 12.13 0.21
CA MET A 31 -10.00 12.27 -1.22
C MET A 31 -11.47 11.98 -1.51
N LEU A 32 -12.14 11.16 -0.70
CA LEU A 32 -13.55 10.81 -0.85
C LEU A 32 -14.33 10.92 0.47
N PRO A 33 -14.40 12.12 1.08
CA PRO A 33 -14.98 12.33 2.41
C PRO A 33 -16.46 11.95 2.52
N ASN A 34 -17.21 12.05 1.41
CA ASN A 34 -18.65 11.75 1.34
C ASN A 34 -18.94 10.27 1.05
N THR A 35 -17.92 9.43 0.89
CA THR A 35 -18.09 8.02 0.56
C THR A 35 -17.58 7.15 1.69
N THR A 36 -18.35 6.13 2.04
CA THR A 36 -17.90 5.10 2.97
C THR A 36 -16.99 4.12 2.22
N MET A 37 -15.87 3.74 2.83
CA MET A 37 -14.97 2.75 2.23
C MET A 37 -15.72 1.40 2.10
N PRO A 38 -15.74 0.78 0.90
CA PRO A 38 -16.36 -0.52 0.71
C PRO A 38 -15.70 -1.60 1.56
N LYS A 39 -16.52 -2.48 2.14
CA LYS A 39 -16.06 -3.59 2.99
C LYS A 39 -15.06 -4.51 2.28
N ALA A 40 -15.22 -4.70 0.97
CA ALA A 40 -14.29 -5.47 0.15
C ALA A 40 -12.85 -4.89 0.21
N ILE A 41 -12.71 -3.58 0.17
CA ILE A 41 -11.42 -2.90 0.24
C ILE A 41 -10.88 -2.92 1.66
N THR A 42 -11.74 -2.73 2.66
CA THR A 42 -11.35 -2.89 4.07
C THR A 42 -10.79 -4.29 4.35
N ASN A 43 -11.43 -5.34 3.84
CA ASN A 43 -10.94 -6.72 4.00
C ASN A 43 -9.58 -6.95 3.33
N LEU A 44 -9.32 -6.33 2.18
CA LEU A 44 -8.01 -6.41 1.50
C LEU A 44 -6.89 -5.71 2.26
N LEU A 45 -7.25 -4.77 3.13
CA LEU A 45 -6.31 -3.97 3.94
C LEU A 45 -6.07 -4.55 5.33
N GLN A 46 -6.84 -5.56 5.71
CA GLN A 46 -6.60 -6.27 6.95
C GLN A 46 -5.43 -7.24 6.75
N PRO A 47 -4.37 -7.16 7.57
CA PRO A 47 -3.35 -8.20 7.57
C PRO A 47 -3.99 -9.54 7.97
N ALA A 48 -3.48 -10.63 7.39
CA ALA A 48 -3.91 -12.00 7.69
C ALA A 48 -3.66 -12.38 9.16
#